data_AF-A0A8B7SRT5-F1
#
_entry.id   AF-A0A8B7SRT5-F1
#
_cell.length_a   1.000
_cell.length_b   1.000
_cell.length_c   1.000
_cell.angle_alpha   90.00
_cell.angle_beta   90.00
_cell.angle_gamma   90.00
#
_symmetry.space_group_name_H-M   'P 1'
#
loop_
_entity.id
_entity.type
_entity.pdbx_description
1 polymer ?
#
loop_
_entity_poly.entity_id
_entity_poly.type
_entity_poly.pdbx_seq_one_letter_code
_entity_poly.pdbx_strand_id
1 'polypeptide(L)'
;MAEMHTPYSPLKRLLSFLNGFLAVNSGMILIGLGIYVKFRGAVLTMVLGLSFAYLLHVGYLCLVMGCITVLLGFARWCGATKESRVTLLFCFLCLVVVLIVEITVATVILAFLPIVEEVALEHNYNEPGDISTEWNMVIDNLKCCGVKNYIDFSGSSFEMMTGHAYPRSCCKSIGTVACNGCNVSTGVIHQEGCFPKLLKITKTQSFNLGGGSLGAAVIQLPGILDTLLLFVKLG
;
A
#
# COMPACT_ATOMS: atom_id res chain seq x y z
N MET A 1 16.47 -46.92 20.25
CA MET A 1 16.43 -45.52 19.79
C MET A 1 15.05 -45.01 20.17
N ALA A 2 15.00 -44.14 21.17
CA ALA A 2 13.79 -43.92 21.97
C ALA A 2 12.68 -43.21 21.17
N GLU A 3 11.49 -43.82 21.17
CA GLU A 3 10.26 -43.14 20.82
C GLU A 3 9.99 -42.03 21.84
N MET A 4 10.22 -40.79 21.41
CA MET A 4 9.77 -39.62 22.13
C MET A 4 8.26 -39.47 21.88
N HIS A 5 7.44 -40.13 22.70
CA HIS A 5 6.01 -39.85 22.80
C HIS A 5 5.80 -38.42 23.29
N THR A 6 5.82 -37.45 22.37
CA THR A 6 5.56 -36.05 22.71
C THR A 6 4.05 -35.78 22.82
N PRO A 7 3.57 -35.23 23.96
CA PRO A 7 2.21 -34.67 24.10
C PRO A 7 1.95 -33.41 23.23
N TYR A 8 2.87 -33.08 22.31
CA TYR A 8 2.83 -31.91 21.42
C TYR A 8 1.99 -32.10 20.15
N SER A 9 1.62 -33.34 19.79
CA SER A 9 0.82 -33.62 18.58
C SER A 9 -0.56 -32.94 18.56
N PRO A 10 -1.39 -33.01 19.62
CA PRO A 10 -2.71 -32.36 19.63
C PRO A 10 -2.59 -30.82 19.67
N LEU A 11 -1.61 -30.29 20.41
CA LEU A 11 -1.35 -28.86 20.53
C LEU A 11 -1.06 -28.21 19.16
N LYS A 12 -0.23 -28.87 18.35
CA LYS A 12 0.15 -28.38 17.03
C LYS A 12 -1.01 -28.44 16.01
N ARG A 13 -1.83 -29.49 16.08
CA ARG A 13 -3.04 -29.60 15.25
C ARG A 13 -4.04 -28.50 15.59
N LEU A 14 -4.20 -28.21 16.89
CA LEU A 14 -5.03 -27.11 17.38
C LEU A 14 -4.49 -25.74 16.92
N LEU A 15 -3.18 -25.49 17.02
CA LEU A 15 -2.55 -24.26 16.54
C LEU A 15 -2.77 -24.04 15.04
N SER A 16 -2.56 -25.07 14.21
CA SER A 16 -2.79 -24.98 12.77
C SER A 16 -4.26 -24.67 12.44
N PHE A 17 -5.20 -25.23 13.21
CA PHE A 17 -6.63 -24.99 13.05
C PHE A 17 -7.02 -23.56 13.46
N LEU A 18 -6.55 -23.10 14.62
CA LEU A 18 -6.75 -21.73 15.09
C LEU A 18 -6.15 -20.70 14.13
N ASN A 19 -4.93 -20.93 13.64
CA ASN A 19 -4.27 -20.06 12.66
C ASN A 19 -5.04 -20.00 11.33
N GLY A 20 -5.57 -21.14 10.86
CA GLY A 20 -6.45 -21.18 9.69
C GLY A 20 -7.73 -20.37 9.91
N PHE A 21 -8.38 -20.54 11.06
CA PHE A 21 -9.59 -19.79 11.41
C PHE A 21 -9.36 -18.28 11.49
N LEU A 22 -8.29 -17.87 12.18
CA LEU A 22 -7.92 -16.46 12.32
C LEU A 22 -7.62 -15.84 10.96
N ALA A 23 -6.95 -16.57 10.06
CA ALA A 23 -6.68 -16.11 8.70
C ALA A 23 -7.97 -15.94 7.87
N VAL A 24 -8.95 -16.84 8.01
CA VAL A 24 -10.25 -16.68 7.35
C VAL A 24 -10.98 -15.43 7.87
N ASN A 25 -10.99 -15.22 9.19
CA ASN A 25 -11.63 -14.05 9.78
C ASN A 25 -10.94 -12.74 9.36
N SER A 26 -9.61 -12.70 9.34
CA SER A 26 -8.87 -11.52 8.86
C SER A 26 -9.14 -11.24 7.38
N GLY A 27 -9.21 -12.29 6.55
CA GLY A 27 -9.60 -12.17 5.15
C GLY A 27 -11.02 -11.63 4.96
N MET A 28 -12.00 -12.08 5.76
CA MET A 28 -13.37 -11.56 5.72
C MET A 28 -13.45 -10.09 6.14
N ILE A 29 -12.68 -9.68 7.15
CA ILE A 29 -12.58 -8.28 7.57
C ILE A 29 -11.98 -7.43 6.43
N LEU A 30 -10.92 -7.90 5.78
CA LEU A 30 -10.31 -7.23 4.62
C LEU A 30 -11.30 -7.08 3.47
N ILE A 31 -12.06 -8.12 3.14
CA ILE A 31 -13.11 -8.04 2.11
C ILE A 31 -14.15 -6.99 2.50
N GLY A 32 -14.63 -7.01 3.75
CA GLY A 32 -15.58 -6.02 4.26
C GLY A 32 -15.07 -4.58 4.15
N LEU A 33 -13.80 -4.36 4.52
CA LEU A 33 -13.13 -3.06 4.37
C LEU A 33 -13.02 -2.67 2.89
N GLY A 34 -12.67 -3.60 2.00
CA GLY A 34 -12.60 -3.37 0.57
C GLY A 34 -13.95 -2.96 -0.03
N ILE A 35 -15.04 -3.62 0.35
CA ILE A 35 -16.42 -3.25 -0.04
C ILE A 35 -16.75 -1.86 0.50
N TYR A 36 -16.46 -1.59 1.78
CA TYR A 36 -16.73 -0.30 2.41
C TYR A 36 -16.00 0.86 1.70
N VAL A 37 -14.69 0.69 1.43
CA VAL A 37 -13.87 1.68 0.72
C VAL A 37 -14.38 1.87 -0.70
N LYS A 38 -14.77 0.79 -1.40
CA LYS A 38 -15.34 0.87 -2.75
C LYS A 38 -16.67 1.62 -2.76
N PHE A 39 -17.56 1.35 -1.82
CA PHE A 39 -18.86 2.03 -1.72
C PHE A 39 -18.68 3.51 -1.42
N ARG A 40 -17.82 3.85 -0.44
CA ARG A 40 -17.48 5.23 -0.11
C ARG A 40 -16.79 5.94 -1.28
N GLY A 41 -15.88 5.25 -1.96
CA GLY A 41 -15.20 5.73 -3.16
C GLY A 41 -16.19 6.06 -4.28
N ALA A 42 -17.14 5.16 -4.56
CA ALA A 42 -18.16 5.37 -5.59
C ALA A 42 -19.06 6.58 -5.30
N VAL A 43 -19.52 6.73 -4.06
CA VAL A 43 -20.31 7.88 -3.62
C VAL A 43 -19.48 9.17 -3.71
N LEU A 44 -18.22 9.15 -3.28
CA LEU A 44 -17.34 10.31 -3.39
C LEU A 44 -17.01 10.67 -4.85
N THR A 45 -16.77 9.70 -5.73
CA THR A 45 -16.52 9.99 -7.15
C THR A 45 -17.73 10.61 -7.84
N MET A 46 -18.94 10.24 -7.42
CA MET A 46 -20.18 10.81 -7.95
C MET A 46 -20.42 12.25 -7.48
N VAL A 47 -19.97 12.59 -6.26
CA VAL A 47 -20.22 13.91 -5.64
C VAL A 47 -19.06 14.89 -5.84
N LEU A 48 -17.81 14.43 -5.83
CA LEU A 48 -16.59 15.25 -5.85
C LEU A 48 -15.70 15.07 -7.10
N GLY A 49 -16.08 14.22 -8.06
CA GLY A 49 -15.34 14.01 -9.31
C GLY A 49 -14.15 13.04 -9.21
N LEU A 50 -13.40 12.90 -10.33
CA LEU A 50 -12.40 11.85 -10.61
C LEU A 50 -11.25 11.70 -9.59
N SER A 51 -11.05 12.68 -8.70
CA SER A 51 -9.94 12.71 -7.74
C SER A 51 -9.89 11.52 -6.79
N PHE A 52 -10.96 10.72 -6.68
CA PHE A 52 -11.05 9.54 -5.80
C PHE A 52 -10.88 8.19 -6.50
N ALA A 53 -10.45 8.16 -7.77
CA ALA A 53 -10.16 6.91 -8.48
C ALA A 53 -9.15 6.01 -7.74
N TYR A 54 -8.21 6.61 -7.00
CA TYR A 54 -7.25 5.87 -6.18
C TYR A 54 -7.92 5.05 -5.07
N LEU A 55 -9.00 5.54 -4.44
CA LEU A 55 -9.74 4.80 -3.42
C LEU A 55 -10.41 3.55 -4.00
N LEU A 56 -10.85 3.61 -5.26
CA LEU A 56 -11.42 2.44 -5.96
C LEU A 56 -10.35 1.38 -6.22
N HIS A 57 -9.14 1.80 -6.64
CA HIS A 57 -8.01 0.89 -6.79
C HIS A 57 -7.60 0.25 -5.46
N VAL A 58 -7.49 1.05 -4.38
CA VAL A 58 -7.18 0.53 -3.04
C VAL A 58 -8.27 -0.45 -2.56
N GLY A 59 -9.55 -0.13 -2.78
CA GLY A 59 -10.66 -1.02 -2.46
C GLY A 59 -10.59 -2.35 -3.22
N TYR A 60 -10.26 -2.32 -4.52
CA TYR A 60 -10.09 -3.53 -5.32
C TYR A 60 -8.90 -4.39 -4.83
N LEU A 61 -7.76 -3.78 -4.53
CA LEU A 61 -6.61 -4.49 -3.96
C LEU A 61 -6.97 -5.16 -2.63
N CYS A 62 -7.70 -4.47 -1.75
CA CYS A 62 -8.15 -5.01 -0.47
C CYS A 62 -9.09 -6.22 -0.65
N LEU A 63 -9.98 -6.16 -1.66
CA LEU A 63 -10.85 -7.29 -2.03
C LEU A 63 -10.05 -8.49 -2.52
N VAL A 64 -9.13 -8.29 -3.47
CA VAL A 64 -8.32 -9.37 -4.05
C VAL A 64 -7.47 -10.04 -2.98
N MET A 65 -6.76 -9.25 -2.17
CA MET A 65 -5.93 -9.75 -1.08
C MET A 65 -6.77 -10.46 -0.01
N GLY A 66 -7.94 -9.93 0.31
CA GLY A 66 -8.88 -10.56 1.23
C GLY A 66 -9.35 -11.93 0.73
N CYS A 67 -9.76 -12.04 -0.54
CA CYS A 67 -10.16 -13.31 -1.16
C CYS A 67 -9.02 -14.35 -1.13
N ILE A 68 -7.80 -13.96 -1.51
CA ILE A 68 -6.63 -14.84 -1.46
C ILE A 68 -6.38 -15.31 -0.01
N THR A 69 -6.48 -14.41 0.97
CA THR A 69 -6.28 -14.74 2.39
C THR A 69 -7.34 -15.72 2.90
N VAL A 70 -8.60 -15.55 2.52
CA VAL A 70 -9.69 -16.49 2.86
C VAL A 70 -9.42 -17.87 2.25
N LEU A 71 -9.05 -17.94 0.97
CA LEU A 71 -8.75 -19.20 0.29
C LEU A 71 -7.56 -19.93 0.94
N LEU A 72 -6.50 -19.21 1.27
CA LEU A 72 -5.34 -19.77 1.98
C LEU A 72 -5.68 -20.21 3.41
N GLY A 73 -6.50 -19.44 4.12
CA GLY A 73 -7.01 -19.80 5.45
C GLY A 73 -7.84 -21.07 5.43
N PHE A 74 -8.76 -21.19 4.47
CA PHE A 74 -9.58 -22.39 4.28
C PHE A 74 -8.72 -23.60 3.88
N ALA A 75 -7.77 -23.43 2.97
CA ALA A 75 -6.86 -24.48 2.57
C ALA A 75 -5.99 -24.96 3.74
N ARG A 76 -5.54 -24.05 4.63
CA ARG A 76 -4.82 -24.40 5.86
C ARG A 76 -5.70 -25.19 6.84
N TRP A 77 -6.94 -24.77 7.05
CA TRP A 77 -7.90 -25.50 7.88
C TRP A 77 -8.18 -26.91 7.31
N CYS A 78 -8.50 -27.00 6.01
CA CYS A 78 -8.76 -28.26 5.34
C CYS A 78 -7.54 -29.17 5.27
N GLY A 79 -6.34 -28.61 5.13
CA GLY A 79 -5.09 -29.37 5.16
C GLY A 79 -4.86 -30.06 6.50
N ALA A 80 -5.20 -29.39 7.60
CA ALA A 80 -5.11 -29.97 8.95
C ALA A 80 -6.20 -31.01 9.26
N THR A 81 -7.39 -30.89 8.66
CA THR A 81 -8.49 -31.85 8.88
C THR A 81 -8.41 -33.08 7.97
N LYS A 82 -8.12 -32.89 6.67
CA LYS A 82 -8.08 -33.96 5.68
C LYS A 82 -6.72 -34.66 5.58
N GLU A 83 -5.70 -34.17 6.28
CA GLU A 83 -4.34 -34.76 6.29
C GLU A 83 -3.76 -34.96 4.87
N SER A 84 -4.19 -34.12 3.93
CA SER A 84 -3.81 -34.19 2.52
C SER A 84 -2.45 -33.52 2.30
N ARG A 85 -1.46 -34.31 1.90
CA ARG A 85 -0.09 -33.83 1.59
C ARG A 85 -0.09 -32.75 0.50
N VAL A 86 -0.91 -32.92 -0.55
CA VAL A 86 -0.98 -31.98 -1.69
C VAL A 86 -1.49 -30.62 -1.24
N THR A 87 -2.54 -30.59 -0.41
CA THR A 87 -3.12 -29.34 0.09
C THR A 87 -2.15 -28.61 1.01
N LEU A 88 -1.44 -29.34 1.88
CA LEU A 88 -0.42 -28.74 2.77
C LEU A 88 0.78 -28.20 1.99
N LEU A 89 1.24 -28.92 0.96
CA LEU A 89 2.33 -28.46 0.09
C LEU A 89 1.94 -27.18 -0.66
N PHE A 90 0.73 -27.13 -1.21
CA PHE A 90 0.22 -25.92 -1.86
C PHE A 90 0.17 -24.73 -0.90
N CYS A 91 -0.37 -24.91 0.30
CA CYS A 91 -0.39 -23.87 1.33
C CYS A 91 1.02 -23.39 1.69
N PHE A 92 1.98 -24.31 1.87
CA PHE A 92 3.36 -23.98 2.15
C PHE A 92 3.98 -23.13 1.04
N LEU A 93 3.83 -23.55 -0.22
CA LEU A 93 4.36 -22.83 -1.38
C LEU A 93 3.76 -21.42 -1.48
N CYS A 94 2.44 -21.27 -1.33
CA CYS A 94 1.80 -19.96 -1.36
C CYS A 94 2.32 -19.02 -0.26
N LEU A 95 2.53 -19.52 0.96
CA LEU A 95 3.07 -18.69 2.04
C LEU A 95 4.52 -18.31 1.82
N VAL A 96 5.33 -19.19 1.23
CA VAL A 96 6.70 -18.83 0.85
C VAL A 96 6.69 -17.75 -0.23
N VAL A 97 5.82 -17.86 -1.24
CA VAL A 97 5.66 -16.82 -2.27
C VAL A 97 5.24 -15.48 -1.67
N VAL A 98 4.25 -15.47 -0.76
CA VAL A 98 3.82 -14.24 -0.09
C VAL A 98 4.97 -13.61 0.71
N LEU A 99 5.77 -14.42 1.40
CA LEU A 99 6.94 -13.92 2.15
C LEU A 99 8.00 -13.30 1.21
N ILE A 100 8.25 -13.92 0.06
CA ILE A 100 9.18 -13.38 -0.95
C ILE A 100 8.66 -12.05 -1.50
N VAL A 101 7.35 -11.97 -1.80
CA VAL A 101 6.71 -10.72 -2.25
C VAL A 101 6.84 -9.64 -1.17
N GLU A 102 6.59 -9.97 0.09
CA GLU A 102 6.72 -9.02 1.21
C GLU A 102 8.15 -8.48 1.34
N ILE A 103 9.16 -9.35 1.29
CA ILE A 103 10.57 -8.96 1.33
C ILE A 103 10.94 -8.11 0.09
N THR A 104 10.41 -8.46 -1.08
CA THR A 104 10.66 -7.71 -2.32
C THR A 104 10.05 -6.31 -2.25
N VAL A 105 8.81 -6.19 -1.79
CA VAL A 105 8.14 -4.90 -1.62
C VAL A 105 8.87 -4.05 -0.57
N ALA A 106 9.24 -4.65 0.56
CA ALA A 106 10.00 -3.94 1.60
C ALA A 106 11.36 -3.44 1.10
N THR A 107 12.11 -4.27 0.37
CA THR A 107 13.42 -3.89 -0.18
C THR A 107 13.29 -2.83 -1.27
N VAL A 108 12.32 -2.93 -2.18
CA VAL A 108 12.07 -1.91 -3.21
C VAL A 108 11.74 -0.56 -2.57
N ILE A 109 10.87 -0.53 -1.55
CA ILE A 109 10.52 0.72 -0.87
C ILE A 109 11.74 1.32 -0.16
N LEU A 110 12.53 0.50 0.52
CA LEU A 110 13.73 0.96 1.23
C LEU A 110 14.84 1.42 0.28
N ALA A 111 15.04 0.74 -0.86
CA ALA A 111 16.07 1.07 -1.84
C ALA A 111 15.70 2.29 -2.70
N PHE A 112 14.42 2.47 -3.02
CA PHE A 112 13.97 3.58 -3.86
C PHE A 112 14.02 4.92 -3.12
N LEU A 113 13.78 4.95 -1.81
CA LEU A 113 13.83 6.16 -1.00
C LEU A 113 15.14 6.98 -1.13
N PRO A 114 16.33 6.40 -0.89
CA PRO A 114 17.59 7.14 -0.99
C PRO A 114 17.94 7.53 -2.43
N ILE A 115 17.69 6.65 -3.41
CA ILE A 115 17.95 6.93 -4.83
C ILE A 115 17.12 8.12 -5.29
N VAL A 116 15.85 8.17 -4.88
CA VAL A 116 14.96 9.27 -5.22
C VAL A 116 15.44 10.57 -4.57
N GLU A 117 15.86 10.54 -3.31
CA GLU A 117 16.44 11.69 -2.61
C GLU A 117 17.69 12.23 -3.32
N GLU A 118 18.61 11.36 -3.75
CA GLU A 118 19.83 11.74 -4.47
C GLU A 118 19.54 12.28 -5.88
N VAL A 119 18.73 11.55 -6.67
CA VAL A 119 18.39 11.95 -8.05
C VAL A 119 17.67 13.29 -8.07
N ALA A 120 16.82 13.59 -7.08
CA ALA A 120 16.16 14.89 -7.04
C ALA A 120 17.04 16.03 -6.54
N LEU A 121 18.14 15.74 -5.84
CA LEU A 121 19.15 16.73 -5.52
C LEU A 121 20.02 17.02 -6.75
N GLU A 122 20.41 16.00 -7.52
CA GLU A 122 21.25 16.15 -8.72
C GLU A 122 20.48 16.69 -9.94
N HIS A 123 19.33 16.11 -10.26
CA HIS A 123 18.51 16.55 -11.38
C HIS A 123 17.56 17.64 -10.89
N ASN A 124 17.84 18.88 -11.28
CA ASN A 124 16.82 19.93 -11.39
C ASN A 124 15.74 19.49 -12.36
N TYR A 125 14.83 18.61 -11.89
CA TYR A 125 13.54 18.30 -12.49
C TYR A 125 12.77 19.62 -12.65
N ASN A 126 13.11 20.35 -13.71
CA ASN A 126 12.62 21.69 -14.04
C ASN A 126 11.41 21.64 -14.98
N GLU A 127 10.93 20.45 -15.33
CA GLU A 127 9.83 20.32 -16.28
C GLU A 127 8.70 19.47 -15.69
N PRO A 128 7.62 20.10 -15.21
CA PRO A 128 6.33 19.46 -15.24
C PRO A 128 5.91 19.36 -16.72
N GLY A 129 6.36 18.32 -17.41
CA GLY A 129 5.77 17.93 -18.70
C GLY A 129 4.29 17.63 -18.48
N ASP A 130 3.44 18.29 -19.26
CA ASP A 130 1.96 18.30 -19.21
C ASP A 130 1.35 18.10 -17.82
N ILE A 131 0.76 19.17 -17.25
CA ILE A 131 -0.05 19.07 -16.03
C ILE A 131 -1.26 18.17 -16.35
N SER A 132 -1.08 16.88 -16.15
CA SER A 132 -2.10 15.89 -16.38
C SER A 132 -3.14 15.97 -15.27
N THR A 133 -4.32 15.42 -15.52
CA THR A 133 -5.37 15.36 -14.50
C THR A 133 -4.88 14.59 -13.27
N GLU A 134 -4.02 13.59 -13.46
CA GLU A 134 -3.36 12.84 -12.37
C GLU A 134 -2.40 13.72 -11.57
N TRP A 135 -1.59 14.57 -12.22
CA TRP A 135 -0.67 15.46 -11.52
C TRP A 135 -1.39 16.47 -10.63
N ASN A 136 -2.53 17.01 -11.09
CA ASN A 136 -3.39 17.85 -10.27
C ASN A 136 -3.92 17.14 -9.02
N MET A 137 -4.21 15.83 -9.10
CA MET A 137 -4.59 15.05 -7.92
C MET A 137 -3.42 14.89 -6.94
N VAL A 138 -2.19 14.69 -7.44
CA VAL A 138 -1.00 14.58 -6.58
C VAL A 138 -0.80 15.87 -5.79
N ILE A 139 -0.86 17.01 -6.46
CA ILE A 139 -0.73 18.35 -5.86
C ILE A 139 -1.78 18.56 -4.76
N ASP A 140 -3.05 18.25 -5.03
CA ASP A 140 -4.14 18.42 -4.08
C ASP A 140 -4.07 17.44 -2.89
N ASN A 141 -3.68 16.18 -3.12
CA ASN A 141 -3.61 15.17 -2.06
C ASN A 141 -2.40 15.36 -1.13
N LEU A 142 -1.23 15.70 -1.69
CA LEU A 142 -0.01 15.93 -0.93
C LEU A 142 0.06 17.35 -0.34
N LYS A 143 -0.87 18.24 -0.73
CA LYS A 143 -0.96 19.63 -0.24
C LYS A 143 0.37 20.36 -0.46
N CYS A 144 0.82 20.34 -1.72
CA CYS A 144 2.09 20.85 -2.22
C CYS A 144 1.87 21.65 -3.51
N CYS A 145 2.92 22.24 -4.10
CA CYS A 145 2.84 22.87 -5.42
C CYS A 145 4.15 22.74 -6.18
N GLY A 146 4.06 22.28 -7.43
CA GLY A 146 5.23 22.01 -8.28
C GLY A 146 5.99 20.76 -7.86
N VAL A 147 7.05 20.43 -8.59
CA VAL A 147 7.86 19.24 -8.31
C VAL A 147 8.76 19.54 -7.11
N LYS A 148 9.68 20.49 -7.25
CA LYS A 148 10.55 21.00 -6.19
C LYS A 148 9.96 22.22 -5.51
N ASN A 149 9.28 23.09 -6.25
CA ASN A 149 8.77 24.36 -5.74
C ASN A 149 7.64 24.93 -6.64
N TYR A 150 6.85 25.87 -6.12
CA TYR A 150 5.80 26.52 -6.90
C TYR A 150 6.32 27.29 -8.13
N ILE A 151 7.59 27.70 -8.11
CA ILE A 151 8.24 28.38 -9.24
C ILE A 151 8.54 27.47 -10.44
N ASP A 152 8.38 26.14 -10.29
CA ASP A 152 8.61 25.19 -11.40
C ASP A 152 7.64 25.39 -12.57
N PHE A 153 6.54 26.11 -12.34
CA PHE A 153 5.58 26.47 -13.37
C PHE A 153 5.98 27.75 -14.12
N SER A 154 6.84 28.59 -13.56
CA SER A 154 7.31 29.82 -14.22
C SER A 154 8.25 29.50 -15.38
N GLY A 155 7.94 30.01 -16.56
CA GLY A 155 8.65 29.71 -17.81
C GLY A 155 8.35 28.32 -18.39
N SER A 156 7.44 27.56 -17.77
CA SER A 156 7.03 26.24 -18.27
C SER A 156 6.01 26.34 -19.42
N SER A 157 5.84 25.26 -20.18
CA SER A 157 4.79 25.15 -21.20
C SER A 157 3.38 25.43 -20.65
N PHE A 158 3.16 25.14 -19.36
CA PHE A 158 1.88 25.43 -18.69
C PHE A 158 1.61 26.93 -18.59
N GLU A 159 2.58 27.73 -18.13
CA GLU A 159 2.42 29.18 -18.03
C GLU A 159 2.27 29.79 -19.43
N MET A 160 3.02 29.29 -20.42
CA MET A 160 2.94 29.75 -21.80
C MET A 160 1.57 29.46 -22.44
N MET A 161 0.96 28.33 -22.12
CA MET A 161 -0.35 27.94 -22.67
C MET A 161 -1.53 28.59 -21.92
N THR A 162 -1.45 28.71 -20.60
CA THR A 162 -2.59 29.12 -19.76
C THR A 162 -2.51 30.55 -19.25
N GLY A 163 -1.33 31.18 -19.31
CA GLY A 163 -1.07 32.50 -18.73
C GLY A 163 -1.12 32.56 -17.20
N HIS A 164 -1.23 31.41 -16.52
CA HIS A 164 -1.26 31.32 -15.06
C HIS A 164 0.11 30.85 -14.54
N ALA A 165 0.54 31.43 -13.44
CA ALA A 165 1.79 31.10 -12.77
C ALA A 165 1.74 29.72 -12.07
N TYR A 166 0.56 29.17 -11.80
CA TYR A 166 0.38 27.85 -11.17
C TYR A 166 -1.03 27.28 -11.42
N PRO A 167 -1.22 25.95 -11.35
CA PRO A 167 -2.54 25.32 -11.46
C PRO A 167 -3.38 25.51 -10.19
N ARG A 168 -4.71 25.57 -10.30
CA ARG A 168 -5.63 25.77 -9.15
C ARG A 168 -5.50 24.70 -8.06
N SER A 169 -5.00 23.51 -8.39
CA SER A 169 -4.69 22.42 -7.43
C SER A 169 -3.65 22.83 -6.37
N CYS A 170 -2.79 23.80 -6.66
CA CYS A 170 -1.81 24.34 -5.70
C CYS A 170 -2.42 25.17 -4.58
N CYS A 171 -3.70 25.56 -4.69
CA CYS A 171 -4.34 26.42 -3.73
C CYS A 171 -4.75 25.68 -2.47
N LYS A 172 -4.55 26.34 -1.32
CA LYS A 172 -5.03 25.84 -0.02
C LYS A 172 -6.54 25.76 0.06
N SER A 173 -7.23 26.67 -0.63
CA SER A 173 -8.68 26.70 -0.75
C SER A 173 -9.09 27.17 -2.14
N ILE A 174 -9.70 26.25 -2.90
CA ILE A 174 -10.08 26.42 -4.31
C ILE A 174 -11.14 27.52 -4.50
N GLY A 175 -11.93 27.82 -3.46
CA GLY A 175 -13.03 28.80 -3.52
C GLY A 175 -12.65 30.25 -3.21
N THR A 176 -11.38 30.54 -2.93
CA THR A 176 -10.95 31.91 -2.57
C THR A 176 -10.65 32.74 -3.82
N VAL A 177 -11.15 33.98 -3.86
CA VAL A 177 -10.85 34.94 -4.94
C VAL A 177 -9.34 35.21 -5.06
N ALA A 178 -8.62 35.02 -3.95
CA ALA A 178 -7.16 35.13 -3.90
C ALA A 178 -6.45 34.02 -4.70
N CYS A 179 -7.06 32.84 -4.88
CA CYS A 179 -6.55 31.75 -5.73
C CYS A 179 -6.90 32.01 -7.21
N ASN A 180 -6.28 33.03 -7.80
CA ASN A 180 -6.53 33.43 -9.19
C ASN A 180 -5.52 32.83 -10.20
N GLY A 181 -4.58 32.01 -9.74
CA GLY A 181 -3.50 31.44 -10.56
C GLY A 181 -2.29 32.37 -10.76
N CYS A 182 -2.29 33.55 -10.13
CA CYS A 182 -1.17 34.50 -10.18
C CYS A 182 -0.67 34.90 -8.78
N ASN A 183 -1.52 34.83 -7.75
CA ASN A 183 -1.17 35.22 -6.39
C ASN A 183 -0.40 34.11 -5.66
N VAL A 184 0.92 34.25 -5.57
CA VAL A 184 1.83 33.27 -4.96
C VAL A 184 1.99 33.40 -3.44
N SER A 185 1.14 34.18 -2.78
CA SER A 185 1.21 34.42 -1.34
C SER A 185 1.12 33.11 -0.53
N THR A 186 1.92 33.00 0.55
CA THR A 186 1.96 31.81 1.44
C THR A 186 0.61 31.48 2.08
N GLY A 187 -0.31 32.46 2.19
CA GLY A 187 -1.68 32.25 2.66
C GLY A 187 -2.63 31.62 1.63
N VAL A 188 -2.25 31.61 0.35
CA VAL A 188 -3.12 31.22 -0.78
C VAL A 188 -2.71 29.88 -1.36
N ILE A 189 -1.40 29.66 -1.54
CA ILE A 189 -0.86 28.44 -2.14
C ILE A 189 0.01 27.63 -1.18
N HIS A 190 0.15 26.34 -1.48
CA HIS A 190 1.17 25.50 -0.87
C HIS A 190 2.54 25.84 -1.50
N GLN A 191 3.49 26.34 -0.71
CA GLN A 191 4.81 26.71 -1.25
C GLN A 191 5.83 25.56 -1.29
N GLU A 192 5.58 24.49 -0.53
CA GLU A 192 6.43 23.30 -0.51
C GLU A 192 6.19 22.47 -1.78
N GLY A 193 7.26 22.05 -2.46
CA GLY A 193 7.17 21.15 -3.61
C GLY A 193 6.62 19.77 -3.25
N CYS A 194 5.99 19.11 -4.21
CA CYS A 194 5.41 17.79 -4.00
C CYS A 194 6.45 16.71 -3.75
N PHE A 195 7.61 16.84 -4.38
CA PHE A 195 8.72 15.92 -4.24
C PHE A 195 9.32 15.92 -2.81
N PRO A 196 9.80 17.04 -2.24
CA PRO A 196 10.32 17.06 -0.87
C PRO A 196 9.24 16.70 0.15
N LYS A 197 7.98 17.10 -0.11
CA LYS A 197 6.83 16.73 0.72
C LYS A 197 6.60 15.22 0.74
N LEU A 198 6.63 14.58 -0.42
CA LEU A 198 6.48 13.13 -0.56
C LEU A 198 7.60 12.40 0.17
N LEU A 199 8.86 12.80 0.00
CA LEU A 199 9.97 12.21 0.74
C LEU A 199 9.80 12.33 2.25
N LYS A 200 9.40 13.52 2.73
CA LYS A 200 9.14 13.74 4.16
C LYS A 200 8.02 12.84 4.68
N ILE A 201 6.92 12.72 3.94
CA ILE A 201 5.80 11.83 4.29
C ILE A 201 6.27 10.38 4.30
N THR A 202 6.94 9.91 3.24
CA THR A 202 7.40 8.53 3.14
C THR A 202 8.42 8.20 4.22
N LYS A 203 9.36 9.08 4.54
CA LYS A 203 10.32 8.89 5.64
C LYS A 203 9.65 8.86 7.02
N THR A 204 8.57 9.60 7.21
CA THR A 204 7.81 9.57 8.46
C THR A 204 6.94 8.31 8.55
N GLN A 205 6.31 7.92 7.44
CA GLN A 205 5.40 6.76 7.39
C GLN A 205 6.12 5.43 7.19
N SER A 206 7.39 5.43 6.76
CA SER A 206 8.20 4.21 6.59
C SER A 206 8.36 3.44 7.89
N PHE A 207 8.35 4.12 9.04
CA PHE A 207 8.32 3.45 10.35
C PHE A 207 7.04 2.63 10.54
N ASN A 208 5.88 3.21 10.24
CA ASN A 208 4.60 2.51 10.34
C ASN A 208 4.50 1.37 9.33
N LEU A 209 4.91 1.61 8.09
CA LEU A 209 4.89 0.62 7.01
C LEU A 209 5.87 -0.54 7.30
N GLY A 210 7.08 -0.22 7.74
CA GLY A 210 8.10 -1.19 8.13
C GLY A 210 7.71 -1.99 9.38
N GLY A 211 7.04 -1.36 10.34
CA GLY A 211 6.47 -2.07 11.49
C GLY A 211 5.37 -3.04 11.07
N GLY A 212 4.51 -2.63 10.13
CA GLY A 212 3.47 -3.48 9.57
C GLY A 212 4.03 -4.72 8.86
N SER A 213 5.02 -4.54 7.97
CA SER A 213 5.64 -5.67 7.25
C SER A 213 6.45 -6.58 8.17
N LEU A 214 7.20 -6.03 9.12
CA LEU A 214 7.92 -6.86 10.11
C LEU A 214 6.93 -7.70 10.94
N GLY A 215 5.82 -7.10 11.35
CA GLY A 215 4.77 -7.81 12.09
C GLY A 215 4.15 -8.95 11.28
N ALA A 216 3.82 -8.70 10.01
CA ALA A 216 3.28 -9.73 9.12
C ALA A 216 4.26 -10.88 8.90
N ALA A 217 5.55 -10.60 8.62
CA ALA A 217 6.58 -11.61 8.51
C ALA A 217 6.72 -12.47 9.78
N VAL A 218 6.72 -11.85 10.96
CA VAL A 218 6.78 -12.56 12.25
C VAL A 218 5.58 -13.49 12.47
N ILE A 219 4.38 -13.08 12.06
CA ILE A 219 3.18 -13.92 12.15
C ILE A 219 3.22 -15.06 11.13
N GLN A 220 3.81 -14.85 9.96
CA GLN A 220 3.85 -15.81 8.86
C GLN A 220 4.83 -16.96 9.11
N LEU A 221 5.96 -16.70 9.75
CA LEU A 221 7.02 -17.69 10.02
C LEU A 221 6.54 -18.92 10.83
N PRO A 222 5.85 -18.78 11.98
CA PRO A 222 5.28 -19.91 12.71
C PRO A 222 4.32 -20.73 11.85
N GLY A 223 3.50 -20.06 11.04
CA GLY A 223 2.57 -20.75 10.14
C GLY A 223 3.29 -21.61 9.09
N ILE A 224 4.38 -21.10 8.51
CA ILE A 224 5.21 -21.85 7.57
C ILE A 224 5.83 -23.07 8.26
N LEU A 225 6.42 -22.87 9.44
CA LEU A 225 7.03 -23.95 10.23
C LEU A 225 6.01 -25.04 10.60
N ASP A 226 4.83 -24.64 11.06
CA ASP A 226 3.76 -25.57 11.42
C ASP A 226 3.33 -26.42 10.23
N THR A 227 3.17 -25.80 9.06
CA THR A 227 2.76 -26.46 7.81
C THR A 227 3.83 -27.42 7.32
N LEU A 228 5.10 -27.02 7.37
CA LEU A 228 6.23 -27.87 7.00
C LEU A 228 6.34 -29.08 7.93
N LEU A 229 6.28 -28.87 9.24
CA LEU A 229 6.37 -29.96 10.18
C LEU A 229 5.15 -30.91 10.08
N LEU A 230 3.95 -30.41 9.73
CA LEU A 230 2.78 -31.26 9.47
C LEU A 230 2.97 -32.08 8.19
N PHE A 231 3.51 -31.45 7.14
CA PHE A 231 3.85 -32.13 5.90
C PHE A 231 4.87 -33.25 6.10
N VAL A 232 5.95 -33.01 6.86
CA VAL A 232 6.97 -34.03 7.19
C VAL A 232 6.36 -35.16 8.03
N LYS A 233 5.49 -34.86 8.99
CA LYS A 233 4.85 -35.90 9.82
C LYS A 233 3.91 -36.82 9.02
N LEU A 234 3.24 -36.28 8.01
CA LEU A 234 2.39 -37.05 7.12
C LEU A 234 3.18 -37.87 6.10
N GLY A 235 4.47 -37.57 5.93
CA GLY A 235 5.45 -38.12 4.99
C GLY A 235 5.92 -39.52 5.35
#